data_AF-A0A0L0HLI8-F1
#
_entry.id   AF-A0A0L0HLI8-F1
#
_cell.length_a   1.000
_cell.length_b   1.000
_cell.length_c   1.000
_cell.angle_alpha   90.00
_cell.angle_beta   90.00
_cell.angle_gamma   90.00
#
_symmetry.space_group_name_H-M   'P 1'
#
loop_
_entity.id
_entity.type
_entity.pdbx_description
1 polymer ?
#
loop_
_entity_poly.entity_id
_entity_poly.type
_entity_poly.pdbx_seq_one_letter_code
_entity_poly.pdbx_strand_id
1 'polypeptide(L)'
;MPFNKILVILGCSILLFTAKAQAAPAAKAPCTLTVPPNALSAQGLATPYELAGGCKQSDPNTQSFVEATILDPATGELFAYSPLVITKGTKPAIAPVVPTLPANAIVGIWFGTNADNLQLVDVKGSLKQAKCVNGLGNSIFGQFASCNGAGFFAAAQKQAKIPQLGNAKDGTTCPTVRSFAVIDQDQSDNVNTQYLQVGETTAQDTADNRKKLGKKAKVINNGSDNALLTAFLDPAIGCTPFLVSALDDPGAKRATLGTDELQASLQGAPVALIPANDPMVLVNGKQNLNKINAYRKEVGQTLAATLKDADPKTYCQNFAKVAPPVIQSQKGLTIKGTTPDPATGNNLFTFLGARFANSFGADGLNCEGLLGFKSPITPVLNGKGVAIDLKFANNNNNQNNKQNNKQNNNQKNGQANANQNTTQTANNNTSQKNNNKQNNNQKNGQANANQNTTQTANNNTSQKNNNKQNNNEKDNQKNKQNNNQKNGQANANQNTTQTANNNASQKNNNNQNNKKNNNQNNKQNNNQKNGQANANKQTANNNTSQKNTN
;
A
#
# COMPACT_ATOMS: atom_id res chain seq x y z
N MET A 1 -4.17 -45.24 77.27
CA MET A 1 -4.09 -45.34 75.79
C MET A 1 -5.41 -45.91 75.29
N PRO A 2 -5.92 -45.61 74.08
CA PRO A 2 -5.46 -44.61 73.10
C PRO A 2 -6.60 -43.71 72.52
N PHE A 3 -6.22 -42.89 71.53
CA PHE A 3 -7.05 -42.12 70.58
C PHE A 3 -7.91 -40.94 71.08
N ASN A 4 -7.24 -39.79 71.07
CA ASN A 4 -7.82 -38.46 71.01
C ASN A 4 -8.45 -38.20 69.63
N LYS A 5 -9.42 -37.28 69.58
CA LYS A 5 -10.23 -36.97 68.38
C LYS A 5 -9.43 -36.26 67.28
N ILE A 6 -9.58 -36.68 66.02
CA ILE A 6 -9.34 -35.82 64.85
C ILE A 6 -10.58 -35.86 63.96
N LEU A 7 -11.38 -34.80 64.04
CA LEU A 7 -12.48 -34.53 63.12
C LEU A 7 -11.89 -33.80 61.90
N VAL A 8 -11.74 -34.52 60.78
CA VAL A 8 -11.26 -33.89 59.53
C VAL A 8 -12.41 -33.08 58.92
N ILE A 9 -12.46 -31.79 59.25
CA ILE A 9 -13.32 -30.84 58.57
C ILE A 9 -12.72 -30.57 57.19
N LEU A 10 -13.42 -30.96 56.12
CA LEU A 10 -13.10 -30.51 54.77
C LEU A 10 -13.38 -29.00 54.66
N GLY A 11 -12.37 -28.19 54.97
CA GLY A 11 -12.37 -26.76 54.68
C GLY A 11 -12.27 -26.53 53.18
N CYS A 12 -13.41 -26.34 52.51
CA CYS A 12 -13.45 -25.91 51.12
C CYS A 12 -13.07 -24.41 51.04
N SER A 13 -11.78 -24.12 51.09
CA SER A 13 -11.24 -22.77 50.95
C SER A 13 -11.38 -22.30 49.50
N ILE A 14 -12.55 -21.73 49.17
CA ILE A 14 -12.78 -21.04 47.90
C ILE A 14 -11.91 -19.79 47.87
N LEU A 15 -10.71 -19.92 47.30
CA LEU A 15 -9.87 -18.80 46.90
C LEU A 15 -10.57 -18.03 45.77
N LEU A 16 -11.40 -17.06 46.16
CA LEU A 16 -11.96 -16.06 45.28
C LEU A 16 -10.82 -15.18 44.74
N PHE A 17 -10.18 -15.64 43.67
CA PHE A 17 -9.38 -14.79 42.80
C PHE A 17 -10.32 -13.76 42.18
N THR A 18 -10.45 -12.61 42.85
CA THR A 18 -11.01 -11.40 42.25
C THR A 18 -10.04 -10.94 41.18
N ALA A 19 -10.18 -11.50 39.98
CA ALA A 19 -9.58 -10.96 38.78
C ALA A 19 -10.13 -9.54 38.63
N LYS A 20 -9.37 -8.55 39.12
CA LYS A 20 -9.58 -7.16 38.73
C LYS A 20 -9.49 -7.15 37.22
N ALA A 21 -10.62 -6.90 36.56
CA ALA A 21 -10.62 -6.61 35.14
C ALA A 21 -9.75 -5.37 34.95
N GLN A 22 -8.50 -5.60 34.55
CA GLN A 22 -7.61 -4.54 34.15
C GLN A 22 -8.28 -3.90 32.94
N ALA A 23 -8.84 -2.70 33.13
CA ALA A 23 -9.45 -1.98 32.04
C ALA A 23 -8.43 -1.93 30.89
N ALA A 24 -8.86 -2.34 29.69
CA ALA A 24 -8.01 -2.25 28.52
C ALA A 24 -7.44 -0.82 28.46
N PRO A 25 -6.12 -0.65 28.24
CA PRO A 25 -5.53 0.68 28.19
C PRO A 25 -6.33 1.52 27.19
N ALA A 26 -6.73 2.72 27.61
CA ALA A 26 -7.51 3.61 26.77
C ALA A 26 -6.79 3.76 25.42
N ALA A 27 -7.51 3.48 24.33
CA ALA A 27 -6.92 3.49 22.99
C ALA A 27 -6.17 4.80 22.78
N LYS A 28 -4.87 4.71 22.49
CA LYS A 28 -4.03 5.88 22.25
C LYS A 28 -4.70 6.69 21.14
N ALA A 29 -4.87 8.00 21.37
CA ALA A 29 -5.47 8.87 20.36
C ALA A 29 -4.69 8.71 19.04
N PRO A 30 -5.37 8.61 17.89
CA PRO A 30 -4.71 8.36 16.61
C PRO A 30 -3.79 9.52 16.25
N CYS A 31 -2.75 9.24 15.45
CA CYS A 31 -2.05 10.31 14.77
C CYS A 31 -3.04 11.09 13.92
N THR A 32 -2.94 12.42 13.90
CA THR A 32 -3.81 13.26 13.08
C THR A 32 -3.02 13.97 12.01
N LEU A 33 -3.50 13.96 10.77
CA LEU A 33 -2.84 14.64 9.66
C LEU A 33 -3.79 15.65 9.01
N THR A 34 -3.39 16.91 9.03
CA THR A 34 -4.19 18.03 8.52
C THR A 34 -4.02 18.13 7.01
N VAL A 35 -5.10 17.96 6.24
CA VAL A 35 -5.09 18.06 4.77
C VAL A 35 -5.30 19.52 4.35
N PRO A 36 -4.39 20.13 3.57
CA PRO A 36 -4.47 21.52 3.18
C PRO A 36 -5.65 21.78 2.22
N PRO A 37 -6.22 23.00 2.23
CA PRO A 37 -7.20 23.42 1.22
C PRO A 37 -6.65 23.27 -0.20
N ASN A 38 -7.51 22.87 -1.14
CA ASN A 38 -7.16 22.63 -2.54
C ASN A 38 -6.05 21.57 -2.75
N ALA A 39 -5.98 20.53 -1.90
CA ALA A 39 -4.91 19.51 -1.91
C ALA A 39 -4.55 18.91 -3.29
N LEU A 40 -5.52 18.81 -4.22
CA LEU A 40 -5.33 18.29 -5.58
C LEU A 40 -4.76 19.33 -6.58
N SER A 41 -4.41 20.54 -6.13
CA SER A 41 -3.81 21.60 -6.95
C SER A 41 -2.30 21.73 -6.69
N ALA A 42 -1.58 22.39 -7.60
CA ALA A 42 -0.14 22.66 -7.44
C ALA A 42 0.20 23.31 -6.08
N GLN A 43 -0.58 24.32 -5.67
CA GLN A 43 -0.40 25.00 -4.40
C GLN A 43 -0.76 24.10 -3.20
N GLY A 44 -1.78 23.25 -3.33
CA GLY A 44 -2.19 22.31 -2.28
C GLY A 44 -1.15 21.21 -2.05
N LEU A 45 -0.62 20.62 -3.13
CA LEU A 45 0.46 19.65 -3.10
C LEU A 45 1.73 20.21 -2.44
N ALA A 46 2.09 21.46 -2.73
CA ALA A 46 3.24 22.14 -2.15
C ALA A 46 3.00 22.73 -0.75
N THR A 47 1.77 22.70 -0.23
CA THR A 47 1.46 23.14 1.13
C THR A 47 1.75 22.00 2.11
N PRO A 48 2.59 22.19 3.15
CA PRO A 48 2.89 21.13 4.10
C PRO A 48 1.66 20.61 4.84
N TYR A 49 1.60 19.29 5.00
CA TYR A 49 0.58 18.59 5.77
C TYR A 49 1.03 18.53 7.23
N GLU A 50 0.20 18.95 8.18
CA GLU A 50 0.58 19.03 9.60
C GLU A 50 0.20 17.75 10.37
N LEU A 51 1.22 17.01 10.82
CA LEU A 51 1.11 15.84 11.69
C LEU A 51 0.99 16.27 13.17
N ALA A 52 -0.03 15.76 13.86
CA ALA A 52 -0.31 15.99 15.27
C ALA A 52 -0.89 14.72 15.93
N GLY A 53 -1.75 14.86 16.94
CA GLY A 53 -2.30 13.72 17.70
C GLY A 53 -1.29 13.10 18.69
N GLY A 54 -0.20 13.81 19.00
CA GLY A 54 0.93 13.30 19.77
C GLY A 54 2.04 12.68 18.91
N CYS A 55 1.82 12.58 17.60
CA CYS A 55 2.78 12.04 16.63
C CYS A 55 3.71 13.13 16.06
N LYS A 56 4.90 12.72 15.59
CA LYS A 56 5.95 13.62 15.09
C LYS A 56 6.77 12.96 14.00
N GLN A 57 7.22 13.74 13.02
CA GLN A 57 8.20 13.27 12.02
C GLN A 57 9.58 12.93 12.62
N SER A 58 9.86 13.34 13.86
CA SER A 58 11.10 13.02 14.58
C SER A 58 11.11 11.64 15.24
N ASP A 59 9.95 11.02 15.48
CA ASP A 59 9.81 9.69 16.07
C ASP A 59 9.52 8.66 14.95
N PRO A 60 10.42 7.69 14.69
CA PRO A 60 10.26 6.73 13.61
C PRO A 60 8.98 5.89 13.71
N ASN A 61 8.43 5.71 14.91
CA ASN A 61 7.19 4.95 15.15
C ASN A 61 5.91 5.78 14.97
N THR A 62 6.03 7.06 14.56
CA THR A 62 4.86 7.92 14.32
C THR A 62 4.99 8.82 13.10
N GLN A 63 6.05 8.64 12.30
CA GLN A 63 6.22 9.30 11.01
C GLN A 63 5.06 8.97 10.07
N SER A 64 4.57 9.99 9.37
CA SER A 64 3.53 9.87 8.35
C SER A 64 4.04 10.43 7.02
N PHE A 65 3.46 9.94 5.92
CA PHE A 65 3.93 10.16 4.57
C PHE A 65 2.74 10.42 3.64
N VAL A 66 2.96 11.27 2.64
CA VAL A 66 1.97 11.63 1.62
C VAL A 66 2.62 11.49 0.26
N GLU A 67 1.92 10.87 -0.67
CA GLU A 67 2.37 10.65 -2.04
C GLU A 67 1.26 11.01 -3.02
N ALA A 68 1.63 11.59 -4.16
CA ALA A 68 0.72 11.90 -5.24
C ALA A 68 1.17 11.28 -6.56
N THR A 69 0.22 10.64 -7.25
CA THR A 69 0.37 10.22 -8.64
C THR A 69 -0.55 11.09 -9.48
N ILE A 70 0.00 11.68 -10.54
CA ILE A 70 -0.62 12.73 -11.34
C ILE A 70 -0.73 12.22 -12.78
N LEU A 71 -1.94 12.20 -13.32
CA LEU A 71 -2.21 11.85 -14.72
C LEU A 71 -2.39 13.13 -15.56
N ASP A 72 -1.67 13.23 -16.67
CA ASP A 72 -2.03 14.10 -17.78
C ASP A 72 -3.13 13.44 -18.64
N PRO A 73 -4.37 13.95 -18.64
CA PRO A 73 -5.47 13.34 -19.39
C PRO A 73 -5.35 13.54 -20.91
N ALA A 74 -4.46 14.41 -21.39
CA ALA A 74 -4.25 14.64 -22.81
C ALA A 74 -3.28 13.63 -23.45
N THR A 75 -2.26 13.18 -22.70
CA THR A 75 -1.18 12.34 -23.22
C THR A 75 -1.15 10.92 -22.64
N GLY A 76 -1.83 10.69 -21.52
CA GLY A 76 -1.71 9.45 -20.74
C GLY A 76 -0.39 9.32 -19.98
N GLU A 77 0.38 10.40 -19.87
CA GLU A 77 1.60 10.42 -19.06
C GLU A 77 1.27 10.52 -17.57
N LEU A 78 2.10 9.85 -16.76
CA LEU A 78 2.01 9.85 -15.31
C LEU A 78 3.24 10.55 -14.72
N PHE A 79 3.04 11.23 -13.59
CA PHE A 79 4.09 11.89 -12.83
C PHE A 79 3.96 11.57 -11.34
N ALA A 80 5.09 11.57 -10.64
CA ALA A 80 5.16 11.46 -9.19
C ALA A 80 5.33 12.84 -8.55
N TYR A 81 4.81 13.00 -7.35
CA TYR A 81 5.15 14.12 -6.46
C TYR A 81 5.00 13.67 -5.01
N SER A 82 5.90 14.12 -4.13
CA SER A 82 5.86 13.81 -2.69
C SER A 82 5.46 15.04 -1.86
N PRO A 83 4.17 15.29 -1.55
CA PRO A 83 3.78 16.35 -0.63
C PRO A 83 4.48 16.21 0.72
N LEU A 84 4.88 17.32 1.33
CA LEU A 84 5.69 17.27 2.55
C LEU A 84 4.83 17.17 3.81
N VAL A 85 5.09 16.18 4.67
CA VAL A 85 4.59 16.16 6.06
C VAL A 85 5.57 16.87 6.98
N ILE A 86 5.06 17.74 7.86
CA ILE A 86 5.78 18.36 8.97
C ILE A 86 5.09 18.06 10.30
N THR A 87 5.85 18.03 11.40
CA THR A 87 5.27 18.06 12.74
C THR A 87 4.56 19.39 12.97
N LYS A 88 3.33 19.37 13.49
CA LYS A 88 2.54 20.58 13.75
C LYS A 88 3.31 21.59 14.61
N GLY A 89 3.34 22.85 14.15
CA GLY A 89 4.07 23.94 14.78
C GLY A 89 5.56 24.03 14.44
N THR A 90 6.12 23.11 13.65
CA THR A 90 7.46 23.29 13.06
C THR A 90 7.37 23.96 11.69
N LYS A 91 8.51 24.06 10.99
CA LYS A 91 8.59 24.54 9.60
C LYS A 91 9.34 23.48 8.77
N PRO A 92 9.11 23.42 7.45
CA PRO A 92 9.97 22.66 6.56
C PRO A 92 11.45 23.04 6.72
N ALA A 93 12.35 22.06 6.70
CA ALA A 93 13.79 22.31 6.70
C ALA A 93 14.22 23.02 5.41
N ILE A 94 13.55 22.67 4.30
CA ILE A 94 13.56 23.38 3.02
C ILE A 94 12.10 23.41 2.53
N ALA A 95 11.64 24.54 1.99
CA ALA A 95 10.28 24.68 1.47
C ALA A 95 10.01 23.67 0.32
N PRO A 96 8.80 23.09 0.23
CA PRO A 96 8.45 22.20 -0.88
C PRO A 96 8.55 22.88 -2.25
N VAL A 97 8.93 22.12 -3.26
CA VAL A 97 8.89 22.55 -4.67
C VAL A 97 7.43 22.67 -5.11
N VAL A 98 7.05 23.80 -5.71
CA VAL A 98 5.71 23.96 -6.30
C VAL A 98 5.71 23.27 -7.67
N PRO A 99 4.92 22.20 -7.89
CA PRO A 99 4.93 21.46 -9.14
C PRO A 99 4.17 22.22 -10.24
N THR A 100 4.67 22.16 -11.47
CA THR A 100 3.88 22.54 -12.65
C THR A 100 3.01 21.36 -13.05
N LEU A 101 1.70 21.47 -12.88
CA LEU A 101 0.76 20.41 -13.27
C LEU A 101 0.36 20.50 -14.76
N PRO A 102 0.14 19.38 -15.45
CA PRO A 102 -0.53 19.34 -16.74
C PRO A 102 -1.92 20.01 -16.71
N ALA A 103 -2.38 20.48 -17.86
CA ALA A 103 -3.72 21.07 -17.99
C ALA A 103 -4.80 20.02 -17.65
N ASN A 104 -5.71 20.35 -16.73
CA ASN A 104 -6.75 19.45 -16.21
C ASN A 104 -6.21 18.15 -15.56
N ALA A 105 -4.97 18.17 -15.05
CA ALA A 105 -4.35 17.00 -14.43
C ALA A 105 -5.23 16.33 -13.37
N ILE A 106 -5.28 15.00 -13.40
CA ILE A 106 -6.04 14.19 -12.44
C ILE A 106 -5.06 13.68 -11.38
N VAL A 107 -5.18 14.21 -10.17
CA VAL A 107 -4.30 13.88 -9.04
C VAL A 107 -4.98 12.86 -8.12
N GLY A 108 -4.33 11.73 -7.88
CA GLY A 108 -4.61 10.86 -6.74
C GLY A 108 -3.59 11.12 -5.64
N ILE A 109 -4.01 11.09 -4.38
CA ILE A 109 -3.14 11.22 -3.21
C ILE A 109 -3.36 10.02 -2.29
N TRP A 110 -2.28 9.46 -1.74
CA TRP A 110 -2.31 8.40 -0.75
C TRP A 110 -1.47 8.77 0.47
N PHE A 111 -1.83 8.16 1.59
CA PHE A 111 -1.28 8.44 2.91
C PHE A 111 -0.87 7.12 3.55
N GLY A 112 0.32 7.10 4.12
CA GLY A 112 0.82 6.00 4.95
C GLY A 112 1.41 6.53 6.24
N THR A 113 1.52 5.68 7.25
CA THR A 113 2.12 6.04 8.55
C THR A 113 2.81 4.84 9.18
N ASN A 114 3.78 5.10 10.03
CA ASN A 114 4.49 4.09 10.82
C ASN A 114 3.88 3.91 12.23
N ALA A 115 2.73 4.55 12.51
CA ALA A 115 1.92 4.34 13.71
C ALA A 115 0.63 3.60 13.35
N ASP A 116 0.07 2.85 14.30
CA ASP A 116 -1.12 2.00 14.13
C ASP A 116 -2.33 2.67 13.45
N ASN A 117 -2.49 3.99 13.59
CA ASN A 117 -3.69 4.72 13.18
C ASN A 117 -3.42 6.16 12.71
N LEU A 118 -3.92 6.52 11.53
CA LEU A 118 -3.92 7.86 10.95
C LEU A 118 -5.34 8.37 10.69
N GLN A 119 -5.71 9.46 11.36
CA GLN A 119 -6.95 10.19 11.15
C GLN A 119 -6.69 11.45 10.32
N LEU A 120 -7.29 11.57 9.13
CA LEU A 120 -7.26 12.81 8.36
C LEU A 120 -8.14 13.88 9.04
N VAL A 121 -7.64 15.13 9.09
CA VAL A 121 -8.32 16.27 9.69
C VAL A 121 -8.71 17.29 8.62
N ASP A 122 -9.98 17.71 8.66
CA ASP A 122 -10.55 18.69 7.76
C ASP A 122 -10.22 20.13 8.16
N VAL A 123 -9.90 20.96 7.17
CA VAL A 123 -9.80 22.40 7.29
C VAL A 123 -10.69 23.04 6.25
N LYS A 124 -11.82 23.61 6.71
CA LYS A 124 -12.77 24.37 5.87
C LYS A 124 -13.32 23.58 4.67
N GLY A 125 -13.53 22.28 4.84
CA GLY A 125 -14.02 21.36 3.80
C GLY A 125 -12.93 20.73 2.92
N SER A 126 -11.65 20.82 3.29
CA SER A 126 -10.53 20.28 2.51
C SER A 126 -10.68 18.79 2.19
N LEU A 127 -11.18 17.96 3.12
CA LEU A 127 -11.37 16.53 2.88
C LEU A 127 -12.45 16.28 1.84
N LYS A 128 -13.58 16.99 1.94
CA LYS A 128 -14.68 16.88 0.96
C LYS A 128 -14.24 17.38 -0.42
N GLN A 129 -13.49 18.48 -0.47
CA GLN A 129 -13.00 19.08 -1.70
C GLN A 129 -12.04 18.13 -2.45
N ALA A 130 -11.09 17.53 -1.72
CA ALA A 130 -10.13 16.58 -2.27
C ALA A 130 -10.68 15.15 -2.42
N LYS A 131 -11.96 14.90 -2.05
CA LYS A 131 -12.61 13.59 -2.06
C LYS A 131 -11.81 12.56 -1.25
N CYS A 132 -11.48 12.90 -0.02
CA CYS A 132 -10.72 12.05 0.88
C CYS A 132 -11.57 10.92 1.48
N VAL A 133 -10.99 9.73 1.53
CA VAL A 133 -11.54 8.51 2.12
C VAL A 133 -10.48 7.94 3.05
N ASN A 134 -10.80 7.89 4.35
CA ASN A 134 -9.92 7.40 5.41
C ASN A 134 -10.55 6.22 6.15
N GLY A 135 -11.73 5.74 5.72
CA GLY A 135 -12.44 4.63 6.34
C GLY A 135 -13.93 4.57 5.99
N LEU A 136 -14.71 3.90 6.84
CA LEU A 136 -16.16 3.86 6.79
C LEU A 136 -16.76 4.44 8.08
N GLY A 137 -17.34 5.65 7.99
CA GLY A 137 -17.82 6.38 9.16
C GLY A 137 -16.69 6.65 10.15
N ASN A 138 -16.89 6.29 11.42
CA ASN A 138 -15.88 6.45 12.48
C ASN A 138 -14.83 5.31 12.50
N SER A 139 -14.85 4.38 11.53
CA SER A 139 -13.90 3.26 11.46
C SER A 139 -12.87 3.52 10.35
N ILE A 140 -11.72 4.07 10.73
CA ILE A 140 -10.61 4.36 9.80
C ILE A 140 -9.91 3.10 9.28
N PHE A 141 -9.13 3.23 8.20
CA PHE A 141 -8.31 2.16 7.62
C PHE A 141 -6.98 1.91 8.36
N GLY A 142 -6.86 2.27 9.64
CA GLY A 142 -5.61 2.15 10.39
C GLY A 142 -4.51 3.06 9.80
N GLN A 143 -3.51 2.46 9.17
CA GLN A 143 -2.32 3.15 8.66
C GLN A 143 -2.55 3.91 7.34
N PHE A 144 -3.64 3.60 6.62
CA PHE A 144 -3.90 4.07 5.26
C PHE A 144 -4.95 5.20 5.16
N ALA A 145 -4.81 6.07 4.15
CA ALA A 145 -5.89 6.86 3.60
C ALA A 145 -5.66 7.23 2.12
N SER A 146 -6.67 7.80 1.47
CA SER A 146 -6.53 8.40 0.12
C SER A 146 -7.36 9.68 -0.05
N CYS A 147 -7.00 10.50 -1.03
CA CYS A 147 -7.84 11.55 -1.60
C CYS A 147 -7.90 11.42 -3.12
N ASN A 148 -9.12 11.28 -3.67
CA ASN A 148 -9.40 11.11 -5.10
C ASN A 148 -8.74 9.88 -5.77
N GLY A 149 -8.27 8.87 -5.01
CA GLY A 149 -7.67 7.65 -5.55
C GLY A 149 -8.59 6.92 -6.53
N ALA A 150 -9.87 6.72 -6.15
CA ALA A 150 -10.88 6.14 -7.03
C ALA A 150 -11.13 6.95 -8.31
N GLY A 151 -11.01 8.28 -8.24
CA GLY A 151 -11.14 9.17 -9.39
C GLY A 151 -9.93 9.08 -10.32
N PHE A 152 -8.73 8.98 -9.73
CA PHE A 152 -7.48 8.75 -10.45
C PHE A 152 -7.50 7.41 -11.18
N PHE A 153 -7.73 6.28 -10.49
CA PHE A 153 -7.69 4.96 -11.12
C PHE A 153 -8.73 4.80 -12.23
N ALA A 154 -9.94 5.34 -12.07
CA ALA A 154 -11.00 5.30 -13.08
C ALA A 154 -10.66 6.06 -14.39
N ALA A 155 -9.71 6.99 -14.34
CA ALA A 155 -9.16 7.69 -15.50
C ALA A 155 -7.87 7.01 -16.00
N ALA A 156 -6.93 6.73 -15.10
CA ALA A 156 -5.63 6.15 -15.42
C ALA A 156 -5.74 4.77 -16.08
N GLN A 157 -6.65 3.90 -15.63
CA GLN A 157 -6.89 2.59 -16.27
C GLN A 157 -7.38 2.69 -17.73
N LYS A 158 -7.82 3.86 -18.20
CA LYS A 158 -8.28 4.10 -19.58
C LYS A 158 -7.27 4.85 -20.45
N GLN A 159 -6.34 5.59 -19.83
CA GLN A 159 -5.47 6.54 -20.52
C GLN A 159 -3.98 6.32 -20.26
N ALA A 160 -3.60 5.80 -19.10
CA ALA A 160 -2.20 5.67 -18.71
C ALA A 160 -1.47 4.59 -19.52
N LYS A 161 -0.22 4.88 -19.89
CA LYS A 161 0.66 3.93 -20.58
C LYS A 161 1.33 3.00 -19.56
N ILE A 162 0.63 1.93 -19.20
CA ILE A 162 1.11 0.93 -18.24
C ILE A 162 2.15 0.02 -18.93
N PRO A 163 3.41 -0.05 -18.44
CA PRO A 163 4.42 -0.94 -19.00
C PRO A 163 4.07 -2.40 -18.70
N GLN A 164 4.37 -3.29 -19.64
CA GLN A 164 4.24 -4.73 -19.44
C GLN A 164 5.15 -5.22 -18.31
N LEU A 165 4.76 -6.31 -17.64
CA LEU A 165 5.62 -6.97 -16.66
C LEU A 165 6.87 -7.52 -17.35
N GLY A 166 8.03 -7.26 -16.75
CA GLY A 166 9.30 -7.85 -17.19
C GLY A 166 9.46 -9.29 -16.70
N ASN A 167 10.67 -9.83 -16.90
CA ASN A 167 11.11 -11.08 -16.28
C ASN A 167 12.25 -10.80 -15.31
N ALA A 168 12.26 -11.50 -14.18
CA ALA A 168 13.37 -11.56 -13.24
C ALA A 168 14.56 -12.34 -13.81
N LYS A 169 15.73 -12.25 -13.16
CA LYS A 169 16.98 -12.94 -13.52
C LYS A 169 16.88 -14.47 -13.52
N ASP A 170 15.87 -15.04 -12.86
CA ASP A 170 15.58 -16.49 -12.87
C ASP A 170 14.61 -16.91 -14.00
N GLY A 171 14.16 -15.97 -14.82
CA GLY A 171 13.22 -16.19 -15.93
C GLY A 171 11.74 -16.16 -15.53
N THR A 172 11.41 -15.98 -14.25
CA THR A 172 10.02 -15.81 -13.81
C THR A 172 9.49 -14.41 -14.15
N THR A 173 8.18 -14.26 -14.36
CA THR A 173 7.55 -12.95 -14.52
C THR A 173 7.79 -12.09 -13.27
N CYS A 174 8.13 -10.82 -13.45
CA CYS A 174 8.30 -9.88 -12.35
C CYS A 174 7.03 -9.81 -11.47
N PRO A 175 7.17 -9.84 -10.14
CA PRO A 175 6.05 -9.70 -9.24
C PRO A 175 5.49 -8.27 -9.29
N THR A 176 4.29 -8.11 -8.75
CA THR A 176 3.66 -6.81 -8.52
C THR A 176 3.25 -6.70 -7.05
N VAL A 177 2.75 -5.56 -6.60
CA VAL A 177 2.21 -5.39 -5.23
C VAL A 177 0.98 -6.27 -4.94
N ARG A 178 0.39 -6.91 -5.97
CA ARG A 178 -0.67 -7.92 -5.83
C ARG A 178 -0.16 -9.37 -5.95
N SER A 179 1.15 -9.58 -5.84
CA SER A 179 1.76 -10.92 -5.80
C SER A 179 1.88 -11.42 -4.37
N PHE A 180 1.39 -12.63 -4.11
CA PHE A 180 1.51 -13.31 -2.82
C PHE A 180 2.95 -13.52 -2.33
N ALA A 181 3.98 -13.29 -3.16
CA ALA A 181 5.39 -13.33 -2.77
C ALA A 181 5.96 -12.00 -2.22
N VAL A 182 5.19 -10.90 -2.30
CA VAL A 182 5.58 -9.54 -1.87
C VAL A 182 4.87 -9.14 -0.59
N ILE A 183 3.56 -9.38 -0.57
CA ILE A 183 2.61 -8.88 0.43
C ILE A 183 2.90 -9.32 1.87
N ASP A 184 2.34 -8.58 2.82
CA ASP A 184 2.22 -9.01 4.21
C ASP A 184 0.76 -9.21 4.67
N GLN A 185 0.37 -8.67 5.82
CA GLN A 185 -0.99 -8.70 6.34
C GLN A 185 -1.89 -7.69 5.60
N ASP A 186 -1.31 -6.57 5.20
CA ASP A 186 -1.98 -5.34 4.80
C ASP A 186 -1.50 -4.94 3.40
N GLN A 187 -1.99 -5.60 2.34
CA GLN A 187 -1.52 -5.26 0.99
C GLN A 187 -2.01 -3.89 0.49
N SER A 188 -1.28 -3.27 -0.43
CA SER A 188 -1.66 -2.00 -1.09
C SER A 188 -1.80 -0.80 -0.11
N ASP A 189 -1.07 -0.81 1.01
CA ASP A 189 -1.42 -0.03 2.21
C ASP A 189 -0.62 1.25 2.49
N ASN A 190 0.49 1.45 1.80
CA ASN A 190 1.50 2.44 2.18
C ASN A 190 2.25 2.98 0.95
N VAL A 191 3.00 4.07 1.12
CA VAL A 191 3.56 4.85 0.01
C VAL A 191 5.07 4.66 -0.18
N ASN A 192 5.59 4.99 -1.38
CA ASN A 192 7.03 4.96 -1.66
C ASN A 192 7.76 6.24 -1.18
N THR A 193 7.04 7.35 -0.95
CA THR A 193 7.60 8.64 -0.53
C THR A 193 8.60 8.53 0.63
N GLN A 194 9.76 9.17 0.43
CA GLN A 194 10.79 9.39 1.45
C GLN A 194 10.92 10.89 1.75
N TYR A 195 11.37 11.21 2.96
CA TYR A 195 11.73 12.57 3.36
C TYR A 195 13.15 12.63 3.94
N LEU A 196 13.71 13.85 3.95
CA LEU A 196 14.95 14.16 4.65
C LEU A 196 14.63 14.78 6.01
N GLN A 197 14.87 14.04 7.08
CA GLN A 197 14.74 14.51 8.46
C GLN A 197 16.01 15.23 8.91
N VAL A 198 15.86 16.43 9.47
CA VAL A 198 16.92 17.20 10.16
C VAL A 198 16.36 17.67 11.51
N GLY A 199 16.72 16.97 12.59
CA GLY A 199 16.14 17.19 13.92
C GLY A 199 14.62 16.98 13.92
N GLU A 200 13.88 18.01 14.34
CA GLU A 200 12.40 18.05 14.37
C GLU A 200 11.76 18.50 13.02
N THR A 201 12.57 18.76 12.00
CA THR A 201 12.13 19.31 10.70
C THR A 201 12.36 18.33 9.56
N THR A 202 11.57 18.45 8.50
CA THR A 202 11.61 17.59 7.31
C THR A 202 11.70 18.42 6.02
N ALA A 203 12.26 17.84 4.98
CA ALA A 203 12.21 18.34 3.61
C ALA A 203 11.87 17.21 2.63
N GLN A 204 11.38 17.57 1.44
CA GLN A 204 11.24 16.61 0.34
C GLN A 204 12.60 15.98 0.02
N ASP A 205 12.62 14.68 -0.22
CA ASP A 205 13.84 13.97 -0.54
C ASP A 205 14.22 14.13 -2.01
N THR A 206 14.90 15.23 -2.34
CA THR A 206 15.32 15.58 -3.70
C THR A 206 16.85 15.61 -3.77
N ALA A 207 17.44 15.42 -4.96
CA ALA A 207 18.89 15.49 -5.14
C ALA A 207 19.46 16.85 -4.65
N ASP A 208 18.71 17.91 -4.91
CA ASP A 208 19.02 19.27 -4.52
C ASP A 208 18.95 19.48 -3.00
N ASN A 209 17.96 18.89 -2.33
CA ASN A 209 17.82 18.95 -0.87
C ASN A 209 18.87 18.09 -0.16
N ARG A 210 19.18 16.90 -0.68
CA ARG A 210 20.32 16.07 -0.22
C ARG A 210 21.63 16.85 -0.29
N LYS A 211 21.88 17.57 -1.38
CA LYS A 211 23.07 18.44 -1.56
C LYS A 211 23.10 19.61 -0.56
N LYS A 212 21.97 20.28 -0.32
CA LYS A 212 21.86 21.44 0.60
C LYS A 212 22.00 21.04 2.07
N LEU A 213 21.42 19.92 2.49
CA LEU A 213 21.41 19.46 3.88
C LEU A 213 22.65 18.62 4.23
N GLY A 214 23.22 17.89 3.25
CA GLY A 214 24.39 17.05 3.41
C GLY A 214 24.22 16.00 4.51
N LYS A 215 25.30 15.71 5.24
CA LYS A 215 25.34 14.71 6.32
C LYS A 215 24.42 14.98 7.53
N LYS A 216 23.73 16.13 7.57
CA LYS A 216 22.76 16.46 8.62
C LYS A 216 21.40 15.77 8.40
N ALA A 217 21.10 15.37 7.16
CA ALA A 217 19.84 14.73 6.82
C ALA A 217 19.90 13.22 7.00
N LYS A 218 18.89 12.67 7.68
CA LYS A 218 18.56 11.24 7.68
C LYS A 218 17.42 11.02 6.70
N VAL A 219 17.53 10.04 5.81
CA VAL A 219 16.39 9.57 5.00
C VAL A 219 15.43 8.83 5.90
N ILE A 220 14.14 9.17 5.82
CA ILE A 220 13.05 8.50 6.53
C ILE A 220 11.99 8.04 5.52
N ASN A 221 11.38 6.90 5.79
CA ASN A 221 10.49 6.20 4.87
C ASN A 221 9.36 5.49 5.62
N ASN A 222 8.33 5.15 4.87
CA ASN A 222 7.23 4.31 5.31
C ASN A 222 7.64 2.82 5.20
N GLY A 223 7.23 1.98 6.15
CA GLY A 223 7.24 0.52 5.94
C GLY A 223 6.09 0.14 5.02
N SER A 224 6.34 -0.47 3.88
CA SER A 224 5.34 -0.61 2.81
C SER A 224 5.62 -1.79 1.88
N ASP A 225 4.56 -2.45 1.40
CA ASP A 225 4.61 -3.38 0.26
C ASP A 225 5.18 -2.75 -1.01
N ASN A 226 4.76 -1.52 -1.29
CA ASN A 226 5.18 -0.74 -2.45
C ASN A 226 6.69 -0.45 -2.38
N ALA A 227 7.15 0.09 -1.24
CA ALA A 227 8.57 0.33 -1.03
C ALA A 227 9.39 -0.97 -1.01
N LEU A 228 8.87 -2.08 -0.45
CA LEU A 228 9.52 -3.40 -0.51
C LEU A 228 9.72 -3.83 -1.96
N LEU A 229 8.68 -3.76 -2.79
CA LEU A 229 8.76 -4.15 -4.19
C LEU A 229 9.80 -3.31 -4.91
N THR A 230 9.62 -1.98 -4.91
CA THR A 230 10.32 -1.11 -5.86
C THR A 230 11.75 -0.77 -5.44
N ALA A 231 12.02 -0.67 -4.13
CA ALA A 231 13.33 -0.27 -3.62
C ALA A 231 14.23 -1.45 -3.22
N PHE A 232 13.67 -2.65 -2.96
CA PHE A 232 14.43 -3.80 -2.47
C PHE A 232 14.29 -5.04 -3.35
N LEU A 233 13.07 -5.51 -3.62
CA LEU A 233 12.86 -6.78 -4.32
C LEU A 233 13.22 -6.69 -5.79
N ASP A 234 12.63 -5.75 -6.54
CA ASP A 234 12.85 -5.58 -7.97
C ASP A 234 14.35 -5.42 -8.31
N PRO A 235 15.12 -4.53 -7.65
CA PRO A 235 16.57 -4.42 -7.87
C PRO A 235 17.33 -5.74 -7.60
N ALA A 236 16.97 -6.47 -6.54
CA ALA A 236 17.63 -7.73 -6.20
C ALA A 236 17.39 -8.79 -7.28
N ILE A 237 16.13 -9.00 -7.69
CA ILE A 237 15.76 -10.01 -8.68
C ILE A 237 15.97 -9.56 -10.13
N GLY A 238 16.26 -8.28 -10.38
CA GLY A 238 16.53 -7.72 -11.71
C GLY A 238 15.30 -7.25 -12.48
N CYS A 239 14.20 -7.02 -11.78
CA CYS A 239 13.00 -6.41 -12.31
C CYS A 239 13.13 -4.87 -12.34
N THR A 240 12.26 -4.23 -13.13
CA THR A 240 12.23 -2.78 -13.28
C THR A 240 10.86 -2.26 -12.83
N PRO A 241 10.79 -1.45 -11.75
CA PRO A 241 9.54 -0.85 -11.30
C PRO A 241 8.93 0.08 -12.36
N PHE A 242 7.63 0.35 -12.28
CA PHE A 242 6.99 1.38 -13.11
C PHE A 242 7.39 2.79 -12.64
N LEU A 243 8.56 3.26 -13.09
CA LEU A 243 9.11 4.57 -12.75
C LEU A 243 8.57 5.70 -13.64
N VAL A 244 8.07 6.76 -13.00
CA VAL A 244 7.56 7.99 -13.63
C VAL A 244 8.38 9.22 -13.21
N SER A 245 8.32 10.30 -13.99
CA SER A 245 9.07 11.54 -13.72
C SER A 245 8.58 12.22 -12.43
N ALA A 246 9.49 12.64 -11.56
CA ALA A 246 9.16 13.34 -10.32
C ALA A 246 9.08 14.87 -10.53
N LEU A 247 7.95 15.49 -10.18
CA LEU A 247 7.76 16.95 -10.31
C LEU A 247 8.42 17.76 -9.18
N ASP A 248 8.79 17.12 -8.07
CA ASP A 248 9.56 17.73 -6.97
C ASP A 248 11.09 17.62 -7.15
N ASP A 249 11.57 16.73 -8.03
CA ASP A 249 13.00 16.45 -8.20
C ASP A 249 13.35 16.33 -9.69
N PRO A 250 13.60 17.47 -10.39
CA PRO A 250 13.76 17.50 -11.85
C PRO A 250 14.82 16.54 -12.37
N GLY A 251 14.41 15.64 -13.27
CA GLY A 251 15.26 14.60 -13.87
C GLY A 251 15.30 13.28 -13.10
N ALA A 252 14.79 13.24 -11.86
CA ALA A 252 14.60 11.98 -11.14
C ALA A 252 13.34 11.24 -11.63
N LYS A 253 13.35 9.92 -11.46
CA LYS A 253 12.18 9.06 -11.65
C LYS A 253 11.93 8.20 -10.42
N ARG A 254 10.66 7.96 -10.09
CA ARG A 254 10.22 7.24 -8.89
C ARG A 254 9.00 6.39 -9.20
N ALA A 255 8.83 5.33 -8.41
CA ALA A 255 7.57 4.63 -8.28
C ALA A 255 6.64 5.37 -7.29
N THR A 256 5.36 5.03 -7.34
CA THR A 256 4.29 5.52 -6.46
C THR A 256 3.24 4.40 -6.29
N LEU A 257 2.46 4.42 -5.22
CA LEU A 257 1.33 3.50 -5.04
C LEU A 257 0.42 3.48 -6.28
N GLY A 258 0.14 4.65 -6.86
CA GLY A 258 -0.63 4.77 -8.10
C GLY A 258 0.00 4.03 -9.30
N THR A 259 1.32 4.10 -9.51
CA THR A 259 2.00 3.35 -10.59
C THR A 259 2.08 1.86 -10.29
N ASP A 260 2.33 1.48 -9.04
CA ASP A 260 2.50 0.09 -8.63
C ASP A 260 1.19 -0.68 -8.76
N GLU A 261 0.07 -0.09 -8.32
CA GLU A 261 -1.28 -0.65 -8.47
C GLU A 261 -1.76 -0.67 -9.93
N LEU A 262 -1.35 0.32 -10.75
CA LEU A 262 -1.59 0.27 -12.20
C LEU A 262 -0.82 -0.88 -12.84
N GLN A 263 0.46 -1.08 -12.50
CA GLN A 263 1.23 -2.22 -12.99
C GLN A 263 0.66 -3.55 -12.47
N ALA A 264 0.17 -3.59 -11.24
CA ALA A 264 -0.50 -4.75 -10.63
C ALA A 264 -1.86 -5.10 -11.26
N SER A 265 -2.42 -4.26 -12.14
CA SER A 265 -3.55 -4.65 -12.99
C SER A 265 -3.18 -5.72 -14.02
N LEU A 266 -1.88 -5.91 -14.30
CA LEU A 266 -1.34 -6.95 -15.18
C LEU A 266 -0.98 -8.26 -14.45
N GLN A 267 -1.19 -8.33 -13.13
CA GLN A 267 -0.88 -9.50 -12.31
C GLN A 267 -1.68 -10.74 -12.74
N GLY A 268 -0.99 -11.83 -13.07
CA GLY A 268 -1.60 -13.13 -13.32
C GLY A 268 -2.19 -13.76 -12.04
N ALA A 269 -3.22 -14.59 -12.20
CA ALA A 269 -3.87 -15.26 -11.08
C ALA A 269 -2.94 -16.31 -10.39
N PRO A 270 -3.01 -16.48 -9.05
CA PRO A 270 -3.92 -15.78 -8.13
C PRO A 270 -3.44 -14.35 -7.84
N VAL A 271 -4.37 -13.40 -7.91
CA VAL A 271 -4.15 -11.99 -7.60
C VAL A 271 -4.47 -11.76 -6.12
N ALA A 272 -3.54 -11.18 -5.37
CA ALA A 272 -3.81 -10.73 -4.01
C ALA A 272 -4.68 -9.46 -4.07
N LEU A 273 -5.84 -9.50 -3.43
CA LEU A 273 -6.78 -8.39 -3.25
C LEU A 273 -7.21 -8.38 -1.78
N ILE A 274 -7.48 -7.18 -1.23
CA ILE A 274 -7.83 -6.97 0.19
C ILE A 274 -8.84 -8.02 0.69
N PRO A 275 -8.45 -8.94 1.60
CA PRO A 275 -9.34 -9.99 2.09
C PRO A 275 -10.26 -9.47 3.19
N ALA A 276 -11.34 -10.19 3.50
CA ALA A 276 -12.34 -9.72 4.44
C ALA A 276 -11.91 -9.68 5.92
N ASN A 277 -10.76 -10.29 6.25
CA ASN A 277 -10.14 -10.33 7.58
C ASN A 277 -8.95 -9.37 7.74
N ASP A 278 -8.58 -8.62 6.69
CA ASP A 278 -7.56 -7.58 6.77
C ASP A 278 -7.98 -6.54 7.84
N PRO A 279 -7.10 -6.21 8.81
CA PRO A 279 -7.43 -5.38 9.96
C PRO A 279 -7.85 -3.95 9.58
N MET A 280 -7.34 -3.41 8.48
CA MET A 280 -7.69 -2.07 7.99
C MET A 280 -9.16 -2.02 7.54
N VAL A 281 -9.75 -3.13 7.09
CA VAL A 281 -11.13 -3.18 6.57
C VAL A 281 -12.15 -3.83 7.51
N LEU A 282 -11.75 -4.20 8.73
CA LEU A 282 -12.68 -4.58 9.80
C LEU A 282 -13.43 -3.35 10.35
N VAL A 283 -14.68 -3.55 10.75
CA VAL A 283 -15.47 -2.60 11.57
C VAL A 283 -15.74 -3.26 12.92
N ASN A 284 -15.18 -2.71 13.99
CA ASN A 284 -15.27 -3.27 15.35
C ASN A 284 -14.89 -4.77 15.41
N GLY A 285 -13.80 -5.13 14.72
CA GLY A 285 -13.30 -6.51 14.62
C GLY A 285 -14.13 -7.45 13.73
N LYS A 286 -15.11 -6.93 12.97
CA LYS A 286 -16.00 -7.73 12.12
C LYS A 286 -15.84 -7.36 10.64
N GLN A 287 -15.94 -8.37 9.77
CA GLN A 287 -15.88 -8.21 8.32
C GLN A 287 -16.97 -7.25 7.82
N ASN A 288 -16.63 -6.37 6.87
CA ASN A 288 -17.59 -5.41 6.34
C ASN A 288 -17.37 -5.15 4.85
N LEU A 289 -18.31 -5.61 4.00
CA LEU A 289 -18.22 -5.50 2.54
C LEU A 289 -18.07 -4.05 2.05
N ASN A 290 -18.74 -3.10 2.71
CA ASN A 290 -18.67 -1.69 2.32
C ASN A 290 -17.30 -1.08 2.65
N LYS A 291 -16.66 -1.49 3.76
CA LYS A 291 -15.32 -1.01 4.12
C LYS A 291 -14.23 -1.65 3.23
N ILE A 292 -14.35 -2.95 2.93
CA ILE A 292 -13.51 -3.64 1.94
C ILE A 292 -13.58 -2.92 0.59
N ASN A 293 -14.79 -2.67 0.08
CA ASN A 293 -14.97 -2.02 -1.21
C ASN A 293 -14.58 -0.53 -1.20
N ALA A 294 -14.75 0.18 -0.09
CA ALA A 294 -14.23 1.53 0.06
C ALA A 294 -12.71 1.56 -0.11
N TYR A 295 -12.00 0.64 0.56
CA TYR A 295 -10.55 0.50 0.42
C TYR A 295 -10.14 0.12 -1.01
N ARG A 296 -10.63 -1.04 -1.52
CA ARG A 296 -10.28 -1.57 -2.84
C ARG A 296 -10.45 -0.54 -3.96
N LYS A 297 -11.48 0.30 -3.88
CA LYS A 297 -11.75 1.35 -4.86
C LYS A 297 -10.66 2.44 -4.90
N GLU A 298 -10.14 2.85 -3.75
CA GLU A 298 -9.12 3.90 -3.67
C GLU A 298 -7.72 3.41 -4.07
N VAL A 299 -7.50 2.10 -4.14
CA VAL A 299 -6.27 1.44 -4.65
C VAL A 299 -6.47 0.77 -6.03
N GLY A 300 -7.59 1.03 -6.72
CA GLY A 300 -7.83 0.51 -8.07
C GLY A 300 -7.97 -1.02 -8.17
N GLN A 301 -8.34 -1.68 -7.09
CA GLN A 301 -8.64 -3.12 -7.04
C GLN A 301 -10.10 -3.43 -7.44
N THR A 302 -10.34 -4.64 -7.95
CA THR A 302 -11.69 -5.12 -8.28
C THR A 302 -12.54 -5.25 -7.02
N LEU A 303 -13.73 -4.63 -7.03
CA LEU A 303 -14.68 -4.68 -5.92
C LEU A 303 -15.23 -6.09 -5.71
N ALA A 304 -15.45 -6.47 -4.45
CA ALA A 304 -16.13 -7.68 -4.07
C ALA A 304 -17.65 -7.48 -4.19
N ALA A 305 -18.38 -8.40 -4.85
CA ALA A 305 -19.85 -8.35 -4.90
C ALA A 305 -20.47 -8.85 -3.59
N THR A 306 -19.77 -9.77 -2.91
CA THR A 306 -20.13 -10.42 -1.65
C THR A 306 -18.87 -10.65 -0.80
N LEU A 307 -19.03 -10.96 0.49
CA LEU A 307 -17.88 -11.34 1.34
C LEU A 307 -17.15 -12.61 0.84
N LYS A 308 -17.81 -13.46 0.03
CA LYS A 308 -17.19 -14.65 -0.58
C LYS A 308 -16.12 -14.29 -1.61
N ASP A 309 -16.23 -13.13 -2.26
CA ASP A 309 -15.26 -12.62 -3.24
C ASP A 309 -14.03 -11.94 -2.56
N ALA A 310 -14.01 -11.96 -1.23
CA ALA A 310 -12.91 -11.54 -0.37
C ALA A 310 -12.61 -12.62 0.71
N ASP A 311 -12.91 -13.89 0.43
CA ASP A 311 -12.82 -14.97 1.41
C ASP A 311 -11.39 -15.15 2.00
N PRO A 312 -11.21 -14.96 3.34
CA PRO A 312 -9.93 -15.12 4.01
C PRO A 312 -9.28 -16.49 3.82
N LYS A 313 -10.09 -17.56 3.76
CA LYS A 313 -9.57 -18.92 3.66
C LYS A 313 -8.93 -19.16 2.30
N THR A 314 -9.60 -18.72 1.23
CA THR A 314 -9.09 -18.74 -0.15
C THR A 314 -7.83 -17.89 -0.29
N TYR A 315 -7.80 -16.71 0.33
CA TYR A 315 -6.62 -15.85 0.38
C TYR A 315 -5.42 -16.56 1.03
N CYS A 316 -5.61 -17.10 2.24
CA CYS A 316 -4.57 -17.86 2.95
C CYS A 316 -4.10 -19.10 2.20
N GLN A 317 -4.99 -19.80 1.47
CA GLN A 317 -4.61 -20.91 0.60
C GLN A 317 -3.67 -20.47 -0.54
N ASN A 318 -3.96 -19.33 -1.18
CA ASN A 318 -3.08 -18.77 -2.20
C ASN A 318 -1.75 -18.29 -1.60
N PHE A 319 -1.77 -17.67 -0.42
CA PHE A 319 -0.58 -17.21 0.28
C PHE A 319 0.37 -18.38 0.63
N ALA A 320 -0.16 -19.45 1.23
CA ALA A 320 0.59 -20.68 1.50
C ALA A 320 1.13 -21.36 0.23
N LYS A 321 0.39 -21.28 -0.89
CA LYS A 321 0.74 -21.95 -2.15
C LYS A 321 1.81 -21.20 -2.94
N VAL A 322 1.81 -19.86 -2.91
CA VAL A 322 2.61 -19.03 -3.81
C VAL A 322 3.87 -18.48 -3.14
N ALA A 323 3.77 -17.92 -1.93
CA ALA A 323 4.92 -17.23 -1.32
C ALA A 323 6.10 -18.15 -1.04
N PRO A 324 5.92 -19.33 -0.38
CA PRO A 324 7.05 -20.18 -0.01
C PRO A 324 7.91 -20.67 -1.19
N PRO A 325 7.37 -21.23 -2.30
CA PRO A 325 8.22 -21.67 -3.40
C PRO A 325 8.94 -20.52 -4.11
N VAL A 326 8.33 -19.33 -4.21
CA VAL A 326 8.95 -18.15 -4.85
C VAL A 326 10.08 -17.59 -3.98
N ILE A 327 9.84 -17.40 -2.68
CA ILE A 327 10.89 -16.94 -1.74
C ILE A 327 12.05 -17.96 -1.71
N GLN A 328 11.76 -19.26 -1.78
CA GLN A 328 12.78 -20.31 -1.82
C GLN A 328 13.58 -20.30 -3.13
N SER A 329 12.94 -20.22 -4.30
CA SER A 329 13.64 -20.21 -5.60
C SER A 329 14.52 -18.98 -5.77
N GLN A 330 14.06 -17.83 -5.28
CA GLN A 330 14.77 -16.56 -5.39
C GLN A 330 15.89 -16.36 -4.34
N LYS A 331 16.12 -17.31 -3.41
CA LYS A 331 17.16 -17.23 -2.36
C LYS A 331 18.52 -16.77 -2.88
N GLY A 332 18.97 -17.30 -4.04
CA GLY A 332 20.28 -16.96 -4.63
C GLY A 332 20.43 -15.50 -5.12
N LEU A 333 19.30 -14.80 -5.29
CA LEU A 333 19.20 -13.38 -5.63
C LEU A 333 18.96 -12.55 -4.36
N THR A 334 17.94 -12.90 -3.57
CA THR A 334 17.48 -12.10 -2.42
C THR A 334 18.37 -12.19 -1.19
N ILE A 335 19.19 -13.25 -1.01
CA ILE A 335 20.17 -13.29 0.10
C ILE A 335 21.28 -12.24 -0.03
N LYS A 336 21.46 -11.69 -1.24
CA LYS A 336 22.41 -10.59 -1.53
C LYS A 336 21.76 -9.21 -1.42
N GLY A 337 20.44 -9.14 -1.27
CA GLY A 337 19.70 -7.90 -1.14
C GLY A 337 19.77 -7.34 0.28
N THR A 338 19.86 -6.01 0.39
CA THR A 338 19.76 -5.29 1.65
C THR A 338 18.40 -5.56 2.31
N THR A 339 18.38 -5.76 3.62
CA THR A 339 17.13 -5.86 4.38
C THR A 339 16.44 -4.49 4.49
N PRO A 340 15.11 -4.39 4.30
CA PRO A 340 14.33 -3.19 4.62
C PRO A 340 14.34 -2.85 6.11
N ASP A 341 14.32 -3.88 6.97
CA ASP A 341 14.40 -3.74 8.43
C ASP A 341 15.41 -4.73 9.03
N PRO A 342 16.57 -4.22 9.53
CA PRO A 342 17.56 -5.02 10.25
C PRO A 342 17.10 -5.62 11.58
N ALA A 343 15.96 -5.19 12.16
CA ALA A 343 15.37 -5.81 13.34
C ALA A 343 14.56 -7.07 12.98
N THR A 344 13.96 -7.12 11.80
CA THR A 344 13.20 -8.28 11.29
C THR A 344 14.10 -9.33 10.64
N GLY A 345 14.99 -8.94 9.73
CA GLY A 345 15.85 -9.88 8.98
C GLY A 345 17.22 -9.30 8.65
N ASN A 346 18.25 -10.16 8.59
CA ASN A 346 19.63 -9.75 8.30
C ASN A 346 19.94 -9.53 6.80
N ASN A 347 19.06 -9.95 5.89
CA ASN A 347 19.09 -9.69 4.45
C ASN A 347 17.66 -9.76 3.89
N LEU A 348 17.47 -9.42 2.61
CA LEU A 348 16.13 -9.42 2.00
C LEU A 348 15.48 -10.82 2.01
N PHE A 349 16.23 -11.90 1.77
CA PHE A 349 15.69 -13.26 1.84
C PHE A 349 15.10 -13.59 3.22
N THR A 350 15.85 -13.32 4.29
CA THR A 350 15.39 -13.60 5.67
C THR A 350 14.27 -12.66 6.11
N PHE A 351 14.29 -11.40 5.66
CA PHE A 351 13.20 -10.45 5.86
C PHE A 351 11.89 -10.95 5.23
N LEU A 352 11.89 -11.36 3.96
CA LEU A 352 10.69 -11.83 3.25
C LEU A 352 10.04 -13.03 3.96
N GLY A 353 10.84 -14.01 4.40
CA GLY A 353 10.31 -15.16 5.12
C GLY A 353 9.84 -14.87 6.55
N ALA A 354 10.48 -13.91 7.24
CA ALA A 354 10.02 -13.44 8.54
C ALA A 354 8.70 -12.68 8.45
N ARG A 355 8.58 -11.77 7.48
CA ARG A 355 7.35 -11.03 7.18
C ARG A 355 6.21 -11.97 6.81
N PHE A 356 6.44 -12.90 5.89
CA PHE A 356 5.48 -13.96 5.55
C PHE A 356 5.01 -14.74 6.80
N ALA A 357 5.94 -15.21 7.64
CA ALA A 357 5.58 -16.02 8.80
C ALA A 357 4.75 -15.25 9.84
N ASN A 358 5.03 -13.94 10.00
CA ASN A 358 4.23 -13.06 10.85
C ASN A 358 2.81 -12.89 10.29
N SER A 359 2.69 -12.51 9.01
CA SER A 359 1.39 -12.30 8.34
C SER A 359 0.55 -13.57 8.22
N PHE A 360 1.18 -14.75 8.13
CA PHE A 360 0.49 -16.03 8.14
C PHE A 360 0.02 -16.46 9.54
N GLY A 361 0.70 -15.96 10.58
CA GLY A 361 0.47 -16.30 11.99
C GLY A 361 -0.88 -15.81 12.55
N ALA A 362 -1.16 -16.19 13.80
CA ALA A 362 -2.41 -15.88 14.49
C ALA A 362 -2.65 -14.37 14.68
N ASP A 363 -1.57 -13.60 14.91
CA ASP A 363 -1.60 -12.15 15.08
C ASP A 363 -1.65 -11.39 13.73
N GLY A 364 -1.37 -12.10 12.64
CA GLY A 364 -1.51 -11.63 11.26
C GLY A 364 -2.92 -11.90 10.69
N LEU A 365 -2.98 -12.50 9.51
CA LEU A 365 -4.22 -12.93 8.86
C LEU A 365 -4.84 -14.19 9.49
N ASN A 366 -4.23 -14.78 10.52
CA ASN A 366 -4.65 -16.02 11.17
C ASN A 366 -4.84 -17.18 10.17
N CYS A 367 -3.93 -17.28 9.20
CA CYS A 367 -3.96 -18.37 8.22
C CYS A 367 -3.73 -19.74 8.88
N GLU A 368 -2.97 -19.79 9.99
CA GLU A 368 -2.85 -21.02 10.79
C GLU A 368 -4.21 -21.51 11.31
N GLY A 369 -5.03 -20.62 11.86
CA GLY A 369 -6.38 -20.97 12.35
C GLY A 369 -7.37 -21.26 11.24
N LEU A 370 -7.32 -20.52 10.12
CA LEU A 370 -8.21 -20.70 8.97
C LEU A 370 -7.95 -21.99 8.18
N LEU A 371 -6.69 -22.46 8.15
CA LEU A 371 -6.27 -23.63 7.38
C LEU A 371 -5.95 -24.87 8.23
N GLY A 372 -5.72 -24.71 9.54
CA GLY A 372 -5.43 -25.82 10.46
C GLY A 372 -3.99 -26.36 10.37
N PHE A 373 -3.05 -25.59 9.82
CA PHE A 373 -1.64 -25.97 9.75
C PHE A 373 -0.69 -24.79 10.01
N LYS A 374 0.52 -25.08 10.50
CA LYS A 374 1.53 -24.08 10.86
C LYS A 374 2.19 -23.43 9.64
N SER A 375 2.69 -22.20 9.79
CA SER A 375 3.37 -21.45 8.71
C SER A 375 4.35 -22.33 7.92
N PRO A 376 4.22 -22.41 6.57
CA PRO A 376 5.12 -23.20 5.74
C PRO A 376 6.55 -22.64 5.66
N ILE A 377 6.79 -21.43 6.20
CA ILE A 377 8.13 -20.88 6.43
C ILE A 377 8.30 -20.64 7.94
N THR A 378 9.37 -21.17 8.53
CA THR A 378 9.78 -20.88 9.90
C THR A 378 11.12 -20.14 9.90
N PRO A 379 11.16 -18.87 10.33
CA PRO A 379 12.40 -18.14 10.49
C PRO A 379 13.31 -18.77 11.55
N VAL A 380 14.61 -18.83 11.26
CA VAL A 380 15.66 -19.15 12.24
C VAL A 380 16.15 -17.83 12.80
N LEU A 381 15.90 -17.58 14.08
CA LEU A 381 16.23 -16.32 14.74
C LEU A 381 17.58 -16.39 15.45
N ASN A 382 18.28 -15.26 15.53
CA ASN A 382 19.41 -15.09 16.45
C ASN A 382 18.93 -14.73 17.87
N GLY A 383 19.86 -14.60 18.81
CA GLY A 383 19.56 -14.23 20.21
C GLY A 383 18.96 -12.83 20.43
N LYS A 384 18.74 -12.04 19.37
CA LYS A 384 18.03 -10.75 19.39
C LYS A 384 16.66 -10.81 18.69
N GLY A 385 16.23 -11.98 18.24
CA GLY A 385 14.96 -12.15 17.50
C GLY A 385 15.03 -11.85 16.00
N VAL A 386 16.19 -11.48 15.45
CA VAL A 386 16.34 -11.18 14.02
C VAL A 386 16.48 -12.46 13.21
N ALA A 387 15.77 -12.59 12.10
CA ALA A 387 15.89 -13.74 11.20
C ALA A 387 17.26 -13.79 10.50
N ILE A 388 17.92 -14.96 10.57
CA ILE A 388 19.24 -15.21 9.99
C ILE A 388 19.29 -16.36 8.97
N ASP A 389 18.29 -17.23 8.95
CA ASP A 389 18.01 -18.21 7.87
C ASP A 389 16.51 -18.57 7.88
N LEU A 390 16.03 -19.35 6.91
CA LEU A 390 14.65 -19.81 6.80
C LEU A 390 14.56 -21.33 6.65
N LYS A 391 13.66 -21.97 7.40
CA LYS A 391 13.24 -23.36 7.18
C LYS A 391 11.93 -23.38 6.40
N PHE A 392 11.84 -24.26 5.40
CA PHE A 392 10.62 -24.48 4.63
C PHE A 392 10.03 -25.84 4.99
N ALA A 393 8.70 -25.92 5.07
CA ALA A 393 8.02 -27.20 5.21
C ALA A 393 8.23 -28.06 3.94
N ASN A 394 8.55 -29.35 4.11
CA ASN A 394 8.59 -30.27 2.99
C ASN A 394 7.16 -30.42 2.42
N ASN A 395 6.97 -30.11 1.14
CA ASN A 395 5.66 -30.10 0.44
C ASN A 395 5.06 -31.51 0.17
N ASN A 396 5.24 -32.44 1.11
CA ASN A 396 4.64 -33.78 1.07
C ASN A 396 3.20 -33.83 1.63
N ASN A 397 2.66 -32.72 2.11
CA ASN A 397 1.30 -32.62 2.66
C ASN A 397 0.20 -32.57 1.57
N ASN A 398 0.27 -33.50 0.62
CA ASN A 398 -0.82 -33.83 -0.29
C ASN A 398 -1.85 -34.77 0.38
N GLN A 399 -2.14 -34.54 1.68
CA GLN A 399 -2.94 -35.45 2.52
C GLN A 399 -4.44 -35.12 2.59
N ASN A 400 -4.87 -33.89 2.28
CA ASN A 400 -6.28 -33.49 2.40
C ASN A 400 -7.16 -33.78 1.16
N ASN A 401 -6.67 -34.54 0.18
CA ASN A 401 -7.45 -34.89 -1.03
C ASN A 401 -7.78 -36.40 -1.14
N LYS A 402 -7.67 -37.15 -0.04
CA LYS A 402 -7.91 -38.62 0.00
C LYS A 402 -9.23 -39.08 0.65
N GLN A 403 -10.14 -38.17 1.03
CA GLN A 403 -11.42 -38.54 1.66
C GLN A 403 -12.68 -38.40 0.78
N ASN A 404 -12.63 -37.70 -0.36
CA ASN A 404 -13.82 -37.47 -1.21
C ASN A 404 -13.94 -38.39 -2.45
N ASN A 405 -13.22 -39.51 -2.52
CA ASN A 405 -13.27 -40.42 -3.68
C ASN A 405 -13.59 -41.88 -3.29
N LYS A 406 -14.59 -42.05 -2.41
CA LYS A 406 -15.16 -43.35 -2.00
C LYS A 406 -16.70 -43.36 -1.99
N GLN A 407 -17.33 -42.62 -2.91
CA GLN A 407 -18.78 -42.67 -3.11
C GLN A 407 -19.17 -42.23 -4.53
N ASN A 408 -18.88 -43.08 -5.53
CA ASN A 408 -19.67 -43.27 -6.74
C ASN A 408 -18.95 -44.23 -7.70
N ASN A 409 -19.36 -45.50 -7.69
CA ASN A 409 -19.29 -46.40 -8.84
C ASN A 409 -20.04 -47.69 -8.50
N ASN A 410 -21.35 -47.73 -8.76
CA ASN A 410 -22.13 -48.97 -8.66
C ASN A 410 -23.39 -48.97 -9.55
N GLN A 411 -23.21 -49.12 -10.87
CA GLN A 411 -24.15 -49.59 -11.90
C GLN A 411 -23.30 -49.75 -13.19
N LYS A 412 -23.04 -50.96 -13.73
CA LYS A 412 -23.92 -51.82 -14.59
C LYS A 412 -24.59 -51.03 -15.71
N ASN A 413 -24.59 -51.40 -16.99
CA ASN A 413 -24.03 -52.50 -17.82
C ASN A 413 -23.93 -51.92 -19.27
N GLY A 414 -23.23 -52.46 -20.28
CA GLY A 414 -22.37 -53.64 -20.43
C GLY A 414 -22.20 -53.99 -21.93
N GLN A 415 -21.22 -54.84 -22.29
CA GLN A 415 -21.02 -55.53 -23.60
C GLN A 415 -20.82 -54.66 -24.86
N ALA A 416 -20.08 -55.02 -25.91
CA ALA A 416 -18.96 -55.95 -26.20
C ALA A 416 -18.29 -55.39 -27.50
N ASN A 417 -17.14 -55.81 -28.05
CA ASN A 417 -16.46 -57.11 -28.07
C ASN A 417 -14.99 -56.91 -28.53
N ALA A 418 -14.16 -57.98 -28.43
CA ALA A 418 -12.81 -58.25 -28.97
C ALA A 418 -12.05 -57.19 -29.84
N ASN A 419 -10.71 -57.10 -29.81
CA ASN A 419 -9.76 -58.22 -29.65
C ASN A 419 -8.40 -57.79 -29.06
N GLN A 420 -7.68 -58.72 -28.44
CA GLN A 420 -6.34 -58.53 -27.86
C GLN A 420 -5.23 -58.86 -28.88
N ASN A 421 -4.08 -58.18 -28.78
CA ASN A 421 -2.84 -58.94 -28.55
C ASN A 421 -1.77 -58.09 -27.83
N THR A 422 -0.91 -58.75 -27.06
CA THR A 422 0.12 -58.19 -26.18
C THR A 422 1.49 -58.12 -26.85
N THR A 423 2.39 -57.23 -26.39
CA THR A 423 3.58 -57.60 -25.57
C THR A 423 4.46 -56.36 -25.29
N GLN A 424 5.18 -56.42 -24.15
CA GLN A 424 6.09 -55.42 -23.61
C GLN A 424 7.41 -55.31 -24.42
N THR A 425 8.19 -54.23 -24.22
CA THR A 425 9.49 -54.27 -23.48
C THR A 425 10.15 -52.88 -23.50
N ALA A 426 10.90 -52.56 -22.44
CA ALA A 426 11.62 -51.30 -22.27
C ALA A 426 12.92 -51.21 -23.10
N ASN A 427 13.49 -50.01 -23.24
CA ASN A 427 14.89 -49.79 -22.87
C ASN A 427 15.30 -48.30 -22.79
N ASN A 428 16.20 -48.02 -21.85
CA ASN A 428 17.00 -46.79 -21.81
C ASN A 428 18.08 -46.85 -22.92
N ASN A 429 18.47 -45.72 -23.52
CA ASN A 429 19.77 -45.11 -23.17
C ASN A 429 20.13 -43.79 -23.89
N THR A 430 20.78 -42.92 -23.12
CA THR A 430 21.80 -41.90 -23.46
C THR A 430 21.93 -41.34 -24.88
N SER A 431 21.74 -40.02 -25.01
CA SER A 431 22.46 -39.20 -25.99
C SER A 431 23.71 -38.57 -25.36
N GLN A 432 24.88 -38.81 -25.95
CA GLN A 432 26.08 -38.00 -25.70
C GLN A 432 26.06 -36.73 -26.57
N LYS A 433 26.56 -35.63 -26.01
CA LYS A 433 26.85 -34.39 -26.75
C LYS A 433 28.05 -34.59 -27.67
N ASN A 434 28.11 -33.85 -28.78
CA ASN A 434 29.37 -33.20 -29.13
C ASN A 434 29.16 -31.87 -29.88
N ASN A 435 30.15 -30.98 -29.72
CA ASN A 435 30.10 -29.59 -30.17
C ASN A 435 30.68 -29.42 -31.60
N ASN A 436 30.29 -28.34 -32.29
CA ASN A 436 31.10 -27.11 -32.45
C ASN A 436 31.18 -26.50 -33.87
N LYS A 437 31.36 -25.17 -33.90
CA LYS A 437 32.00 -24.29 -34.90
C LYS A 437 31.32 -23.86 -36.22
N GLN A 438 31.00 -22.55 -36.22
CA GLN A 438 31.56 -21.48 -37.09
C GLN A 438 31.53 -21.59 -38.63
N ASN A 439 30.78 -20.68 -39.29
CA ASN A 439 31.30 -19.47 -39.99
C ASN A 439 30.15 -18.74 -40.76
N ASN A 440 29.94 -17.44 -40.58
CA ASN A 440 30.55 -16.28 -41.28
C ASN A 440 30.21 -16.12 -42.78
N ASN A 441 29.26 -15.22 -43.10
CA ASN A 441 29.37 -14.05 -44.01
C ASN A 441 27.96 -13.53 -44.37
N GLN A 442 27.60 -12.26 -44.15
CA GLN A 442 27.96 -11.06 -44.92
C GLN A 442 27.54 -11.05 -46.40
N LYS A 443 26.39 -10.43 -46.70
CA LYS A 443 26.18 -9.25 -47.59
C LYS A 443 24.67 -9.13 -47.90
N ASN A 444 24.00 -8.03 -47.57
CA ASN A 444 23.99 -6.71 -48.23
C ASN A 444 23.10 -6.69 -49.49
N GLY A 445 22.01 -5.93 -49.46
CA GLY A 445 21.04 -5.79 -50.55
C GLY A 445 19.87 -4.87 -50.16
N GLN A 446 19.82 -3.68 -50.76
CA GLN A 446 18.82 -2.65 -50.48
C GLN A 446 17.62 -2.68 -51.42
N ALA A 447 16.49 -2.18 -50.89
CA ALA A 447 15.49 -1.32 -51.54
C ALA A 447 14.38 -1.86 -52.46
N ASN A 448 13.20 -1.25 -52.19
CA ASN A 448 12.11 -0.82 -53.09
C ASN A 448 11.03 -1.80 -53.60
N ALA A 449 9.79 -1.49 -53.17
CA ALA A 449 8.57 -1.23 -53.95
C ALA A 449 8.35 -2.04 -55.27
N ASN A 450 7.14 -2.57 -55.55
CA ASN A 450 5.89 -1.81 -55.54
C ASN A 450 4.63 -2.72 -55.67
N GLN A 451 3.48 -2.17 -55.26
CA GLN A 451 2.10 -2.37 -55.78
C GLN A 451 1.53 -3.76 -56.19
N ASN A 452 0.50 -4.16 -55.43
CA ASN A 452 -0.93 -4.21 -55.83
C ASN A 452 -1.43 -5.22 -56.90
N THR A 453 -2.31 -6.15 -56.48
CA THR A 453 -3.44 -6.67 -57.28
C THR A 453 -4.61 -7.11 -56.38
N THR A 454 -5.84 -6.97 -56.91
CA THR A 454 -7.12 -7.12 -56.18
C THR A 454 -7.99 -8.25 -56.76
N GLN A 455 -8.64 -9.04 -55.90
CA GLN A 455 -9.90 -9.80 -56.11
C GLN A 455 -10.31 -10.33 -54.71
N THR A 456 -11.43 -10.01 -54.04
CA THR A 456 -12.86 -9.77 -54.37
C THR A 456 -13.72 -11.04 -54.46
N ALA A 457 -14.32 -11.44 -53.31
CA ALA A 457 -15.69 -11.97 -53.14
C ALA A 457 -15.90 -12.40 -51.66
N ASN A 458 -16.59 -11.60 -50.83
CA ASN A 458 -18.02 -11.74 -50.48
C ASN A 458 -18.46 -13.05 -49.81
N ASN A 459 -18.77 -12.98 -48.51
CA ASN A 459 -20.19 -13.00 -48.09
C ASN A 459 -20.43 -12.43 -46.68
N ASN A 460 -21.51 -11.66 -46.54
CA ASN A 460 -22.03 -11.11 -45.29
C ASN A 460 -23.03 -12.09 -44.66
N THR A 461 -23.14 -12.10 -43.33
CA THR A 461 -24.48 -12.06 -42.69
C THR A 461 -24.40 -11.32 -41.36
N SER A 462 -25.24 -10.30 -41.21
CA SER A 462 -25.51 -9.60 -39.95
C SER A 462 -26.98 -9.81 -39.62
N GLN A 463 -27.32 -10.26 -38.41
CA GLN A 463 -28.71 -10.37 -37.97
C GLN A 463 -29.09 -9.20 -37.05
N LYS A 464 -29.94 -8.33 -37.59
CA LYS A 464 -30.84 -7.48 -36.80
C LYS A 464 -31.92 -8.36 -36.18
N ASN A 465 -32.36 -8.04 -34.96
CA ASN A 465 -33.70 -8.38 -34.50
C ASN A 465 -34.40 -7.11 -34.03
N ASN A 466 -35.58 -6.84 -34.60
CA ASN A 466 -36.43 -5.71 -34.24
C ASN A 466 -37.89 -6.06 -34.59
N ASN A 467 -38.75 -6.21 -33.57
CA ASN A 467 -40.22 -6.28 -33.65
C ASN A 467 -40.75 -6.47 -32.20
N LYS A 468 -41.92 -5.96 -31.80
CA LYS A 468 -42.74 -4.83 -32.26
C LYS A 468 -43.67 -4.45 -31.09
N GLN A 469 -44.26 -3.26 -31.11
CA GLN A 469 -45.18 -2.78 -30.07
C GLN A 469 -46.44 -3.64 -29.92
N ASN A 470 -47.06 -3.58 -28.74
CA ASN A 470 -48.52 -3.50 -28.61
C ASN A 470 -48.90 -2.62 -27.41
N ASN A 471 -49.94 -1.80 -27.57
CA ASN A 471 -50.51 -0.94 -26.54
C ASN A 471 -51.70 -1.60 -25.83
N ASN A 472 -51.94 -1.25 -24.57
CA ASN A 472 -53.22 -0.80 -23.99
C ASN A 472 -52.98 -0.54 -22.48
N GLU A 473 -53.05 0.69 -21.98
CA GLU A 473 -54.25 1.50 -21.65
C GLU A 473 -54.82 1.17 -20.24
N LYS A 474 -54.59 2.06 -19.25
CA LYS A 474 -55.61 2.76 -18.42
C LYS A 474 -55.10 3.39 -17.10
N ASP A 475 -55.46 4.66 -16.94
CA ASP A 475 -55.99 5.35 -15.74
C ASP A 475 -55.30 5.30 -14.36
N ASN A 476 -54.57 6.38 -14.04
CA ASN A 476 -55.05 7.49 -13.18
C ASN A 476 -53.94 8.56 -13.06
N GLN A 477 -54.14 9.84 -13.41
CA GLN A 477 -54.78 10.89 -12.58
C GLN A 477 -54.24 10.94 -11.13
N LYS A 478 -53.79 12.08 -10.57
CA LYS A 478 -54.22 13.47 -10.81
C LYS A 478 -53.23 14.50 -10.21
N ASN A 479 -53.08 15.66 -10.87
CA ASN A 479 -52.90 17.03 -10.32
C ASN A 479 -51.74 17.34 -9.34
N LYS A 480 -51.14 18.56 -9.33
CA LYS A 480 -51.33 19.83 -10.07
C LYS A 480 -49.95 20.51 -10.12
N GLN A 481 -49.44 20.93 -11.29
CA GLN A 481 -49.62 22.28 -11.85
C GLN A 481 -49.43 23.44 -10.86
N ASN A 482 -48.44 24.31 -11.13
CA ASN A 482 -48.79 25.56 -11.82
C ASN A 482 -47.65 26.14 -12.67
N ASN A 483 -48.03 26.80 -13.78
CA ASN A 483 -47.14 27.46 -14.74
C ASN A 483 -47.02 28.97 -14.47
N ASN A 484 -45.89 29.58 -14.83
CA ASN A 484 -45.75 30.55 -15.93
C ASN A 484 -44.30 31.04 -16.00
N GLN A 485 -43.55 30.89 -17.11
CA GLN A 485 -43.67 31.53 -18.44
C GLN A 485 -43.25 33.00 -18.52
N LYS A 486 -42.45 33.29 -19.56
CA LYS A 486 -42.04 34.57 -20.20
C LYS A 486 -40.74 35.23 -19.72
N ASN A 487 -39.95 35.88 -20.60
CA ASN A 487 -39.74 35.76 -22.06
C ASN A 487 -38.47 36.53 -22.48
N GLY A 488 -37.96 36.31 -23.70
CA GLY A 488 -36.84 37.07 -24.32
C GLY A 488 -35.48 36.36 -24.18
N GLN A 489 -34.72 36.01 -25.24
CA GLN A 489 -34.25 36.79 -26.41
C GLN A 489 -33.55 38.10 -26.04
N ALA A 490 -32.47 38.53 -26.70
CA ALA A 490 -31.42 37.88 -27.50
C ALA A 490 -30.41 38.97 -27.90
N ASN A 491 -29.09 38.73 -27.85
CA ASN A 491 -28.18 38.85 -29.02
C ASN A 491 -26.70 38.63 -28.68
N ALA A 492 -25.92 38.30 -29.71
CA ALA A 492 -24.45 38.33 -29.72
C ALA A 492 -23.95 39.81 -29.84
N ASN A 493 -22.66 40.18 -29.76
CA ASN A 493 -21.50 39.56 -30.38
C ASN A 493 -20.19 40.34 -30.05
N GLN A 494 -19.04 39.74 -30.39
CA GLN A 494 -17.70 40.34 -30.66
C GLN A 494 -16.83 40.95 -29.53
N ASN A 495 -15.72 40.23 -29.27
CA ASN A 495 -14.32 40.68 -29.36
C ASN A 495 -14.01 42.19 -29.43
N THR A 496 -13.09 42.65 -28.58
CA THR A 496 -11.73 43.03 -29.06
C THR A 496 -10.68 43.10 -27.94
N THR A 497 -9.43 42.87 -28.32
CA THR A 497 -8.22 42.88 -27.49
C THR A 497 -7.69 44.30 -27.28
N GLN A 498 -7.17 44.65 -26.09
CA GLN A 498 -5.92 45.43 -26.03
C GLN A 498 -5.16 45.35 -24.70
N THR A 499 -3.83 45.37 -24.86
CA THR A 499 -2.79 45.28 -23.83
C THR A 499 -2.37 46.68 -23.36
N ALA A 500 -2.10 46.89 -22.07
CA ALA A 500 -1.12 47.87 -21.61
C ALA A 500 -0.60 47.58 -20.19
N ASN A 501 0.71 47.68 -20.01
CA ASN A 501 1.38 47.66 -18.70
C ASN A 501 1.15 48.97 -17.93
N ASN A 502 1.38 48.96 -16.61
CA ASN A 502 2.43 49.83 -16.05
C ASN A 502 2.92 49.41 -14.66
N ASN A 503 4.22 49.63 -14.44
CA ASN A 503 4.91 49.49 -13.16
C ASN A 503 4.57 50.66 -12.20
N ALA A 504 4.69 50.45 -10.89
CA ALA A 504 5.84 50.96 -10.11
C ALA A 504 5.59 50.95 -8.58
N SER A 505 6.61 50.56 -7.83
CA SER A 505 6.69 50.69 -6.37
C SER A 505 6.84 52.14 -5.92
N GLN A 506 6.41 52.45 -4.69
CA GLN A 506 7.15 53.38 -3.82
C GLN A 506 7.04 53.00 -2.33
N LYS A 507 7.96 53.51 -1.51
CA LYS A 507 8.28 53.12 -0.13
C LYS A 507 8.04 54.27 0.86
N ASN A 508 8.08 53.94 2.17
CA ASN A 508 8.37 54.81 3.32
C ASN A 508 7.24 55.81 3.72
N ASN A 509 7.10 56.26 4.99
CA ASN A 509 7.90 56.06 6.22
C ASN A 509 7.09 56.35 7.51
N ASN A 510 7.50 55.73 8.64
CA ASN A 510 7.27 56.18 10.05
C ASN A 510 5.80 56.32 10.55
N ASN A 511 5.48 56.35 11.86
CA ASN A 511 6.29 56.61 13.05
C ASN A 511 5.77 55.86 14.32
N GLN A 512 6.58 55.82 15.40
CA GLN A 512 6.26 55.26 16.72
C GLN A 512 5.52 56.25 17.64
N ASN A 513 4.90 55.72 18.74
CA ASN A 513 4.49 56.30 20.04
C ASN A 513 3.00 56.03 20.41
N ASN A 514 2.58 55.78 21.66
CA ASN A 514 3.28 55.41 22.92
C ASN A 514 2.24 54.90 23.97
N LYS A 515 2.69 54.24 25.05
CA LYS A 515 2.09 54.13 26.42
C LYS A 515 0.64 53.61 26.61
N LYS A 516 0.45 52.46 27.28
CA LYS A 516 0.31 52.22 28.75
C LYS A 516 -1.08 52.51 29.36
N ASN A 517 -1.74 51.50 29.93
CA ASN A 517 -1.78 51.30 31.40
C ASN A 517 -2.58 50.03 31.83
N ASN A 518 -2.11 49.38 32.93
CA ASN A 518 -2.82 48.80 34.10
C ASN A 518 -4.11 47.93 33.91
N ASN A 519 -4.47 46.96 34.76
CA ASN A 519 -3.93 46.39 36.01
C ASN A 519 -4.63 45.02 36.25
N GLN A 520 -3.97 43.91 36.65
CA GLN A 520 -3.67 43.42 38.02
C GLN A 520 -4.43 42.12 38.41
N ASN A 521 -3.74 41.27 39.17
CA ASN A 521 -4.24 40.21 40.07
C ASN A 521 -4.93 38.98 39.42
N ASN A 522 -4.84 37.76 39.98
CA ASN A 522 -4.48 37.41 41.36
C ASN A 522 -3.56 36.16 41.51
N LYS A 523 -3.05 35.96 42.72
CA LYS A 523 -2.03 34.98 43.17
C LYS A 523 -2.60 33.63 43.67
N GLN A 524 -1.70 32.64 43.74
CA GLN A 524 -1.65 31.52 44.72
C GLN A 524 -2.79 30.48 44.67
N ASN A 525 -2.55 29.17 44.83
CA ASN A 525 -1.81 28.58 45.95
C ASN A 525 -1.08 27.25 45.63
N ASN A 526 -0.40 26.68 46.63
CA ASN A 526 0.61 25.62 46.52
C ASN A 526 0.24 24.35 47.34
N ASN A 527 1.05 23.27 47.23
CA ASN A 527 1.02 22.01 48.02
C ASN A 527 -0.15 21.01 47.71
N GLN A 528 -0.02 19.67 47.88
CA GLN A 528 1.09 18.86 48.43
C GLN A 528 1.18 17.42 47.86
N LYS A 529 2.43 16.94 47.82
CA LYS A 529 3.00 15.58 47.74
C LYS A 529 2.19 14.37 48.26
N ASN A 530 2.24 13.25 47.51
CA ASN A 530 2.91 11.96 47.86
C ASN A 530 2.70 10.95 46.70
N GLY A 531 3.59 9.99 46.39
CA GLY A 531 4.93 9.71 46.89
C GLY A 531 5.26 8.21 46.97
N GLN A 532 5.85 7.63 45.91
CA GLN A 532 6.66 6.37 45.83
C GLN A 532 6.86 6.06 44.33
N ALA A 533 8.03 6.05 43.70
CA ALA A 533 9.42 5.76 44.10
C ALA A 533 9.71 4.28 44.38
N ASN A 534 10.36 3.62 43.40
CA ASN A 534 11.56 2.84 43.71
C ASN A 534 12.54 2.84 42.52
N ALA A 535 13.83 2.76 42.81
CA ALA A 535 14.91 2.99 41.84
C ALA A 535 16.13 2.11 42.10
N ASN A 536 16.97 1.92 41.07
CA ASN A 536 18.43 1.80 41.15
C ASN A 536 18.99 2.06 39.72
N LYS A 537 19.97 2.93 39.47
CA LYS A 537 21.41 2.90 39.87
C LYS A 537 22.15 1.70 39.23
N GLN A 538 23.42 1.75 38.81
CA GLN A 538 24.51 2.77 38.80
C GLN A 538 25.60 2.28 37.80
N THR A 539 26.59 3.03 37.26
CA THR A 539 27.05 4.44 37.34
C THR A 539 27.74 4.81 36.00
N ALA A 540 28.04 6.09 35.72
CA ALA A 540 29.06 6.48 34.74
C ALA A 540 30.44 6.63 35.42
N ASN A 541 31.54 6.41 34.67
CA ASN A 541 32.89 6.75 35.11
C ASN A 541 33.67 7.38 33.95
N ASN A 542 34.36 8.48 34.22
CA ASN A 542 35.24 9.16 33.28
C ASN A 542 36.44 9.67 34.09
N ASN A 543 37.68 9.33 33.72
CA ASN A 543 38.86 10.00 34.26
C ASN A 543 40.04 9.92 33.28
N THR A 544 41.04 10.77 33.51
CA THR A 544 41.79 11.41 32.42
C THR A 544 43.28 11.02 32.38
N SER A 545 43.84 10.93 31.15
CA SER A 545 45.24 11.19 30.77
C SER A 545 46.39 10.37 31.39
N GLN A 546 47.21 9.76 30.52
CA GLN A 546 48.63 10.14 30.42
C GLN A 546 49.26 9.70 29.09
N LYS A 547 50.25 10.47 28.62
CA LYS A 547 51.15 10.13 27.49
C LYS A 547 52.20 9.11 27.96
N ASN A 548 52.69 8.28 27.04
CA ASN A 548 54.15 8.17 26.83
C ASN A 548 54.50 7.59 25.45
N THR A 549 55.74 7.87 25.04
CA THR A 549 56.35 7.54 23.73
C THR A 549 57.03 6.17 23.74
N ASN A 550 56.82 5.39 22.67
CA ASN A 550 57.86 5.01 21.69
C ASN A 550 57.22 4.23 20.53
#